data_AF-A0A9W5W5Z2-F1
#
_entry.id   AF-A0A9W5W5Z2-F1
#
_cell.length_a   1.000
_cell.length_b   1.000
_cell.length_c   1.000
_cell.angle_alpha   90.00
_cell.angle_beta   90.00
_cell.angle_gamma   90.00
#
_symmetry.space_group_name_H-M   'P 1'
#
loop_
_entity.id
_entity.type
_entity.pdbx_description
1 polymer ?
#
loop_
_entity_poly.entity_id
_entity_poly.type
_entity_poly.pdbx_seq_one_letter_code
_entity_poly.pdbx_strand_id
1 'polypeptide(L)'
;MSPVSKKRRVAKKKKKPHNGLRSQEIVKYICLQCSMTEEIPLNVVRNFDVMDDGDPTVPPQFSCEECGGGMYPEYYKGVHGDEYKIGDVRK
;
A
#
# COMPACT_ATOMS: atom_id res chain seq x y z
N MET A 1 55.72 -12.09 -20.80
CA MET A 1 54.86 -13.25 -20.45
C MET A 1 54.21 -12.94 -19.10
N SER A 2 52.92 -12.92 -18.83
CA SER A 2 51.65 -12.91 -19.57
C SER A 2 50.59 -12.42 -18.55
N PRO A 3 49.52 -11.72 -18.96
CA PRO A 3 48.57 -11.10 -18.03
C PRO A 3 47.51 -12.12 -17.57
N VAL A 4 47.18 -12.16 -16.28
CA VAL A 4 45.98 -12.90 -15.83
C VAL A 4 44.95 -11.91 -15.27
N SER A 5 44.02 -11.60 -16.17
CA SER A 5 42.78 -10.89 -15.94
C SER A 5 41.90 -11.64 -14.94
N LYS A 6 41.55 -11.02 -13.81
CA LYS A 6 40.44 -11.47 -12.95
C LYS A 6 39.19 -10.64 -13.26
N LYS A 7 38.41 -11.11 -14.24
CA LYS A 7 37.06 -10.62 -14.55
C LYS A 7 36.13 -10.87 -13.35
N ARG A 8 35.74 -9.81 -12.63
CA ARG A 8 34.64 -9.87 -11.65
C ARG A 8 33.30 -9.96 -12.39
N ARG A 9 32.56 -11.05 -12.17
CA ARG A 9 31.19 -11.23 -12.68
C ARG A 9 30.22 -10.46 -11.78
N VAL A 10 29.56 -9.44 -12.33
CA VAL A 10 28.47 -8.73 -11.67
C VAL A 10 27.22 -9.64 -11.73
N ALA A 11 26.72 -10.03 -10.57
CA ALA A 11 25.52 -10.83 -10.42
C ALA A 11 24.30 -10.04 -10.96
N LYS A 12 23.69 -10.51 -12.05
CA LYS A 12 22.42 -10.00 -12.55
C LYS A 12 21.32 -10.30 -11.52
N LYS A 13 20.91 -9.28 -10.75
CA LYS A 13 19.70 -9.29 -9.92
C LYS A 13 18.49 -9.53 -10.84
N LYS A 14 17.93 -10.74 -10.79
CA LYS A 14 16.68 -11.10 -11.48
C LYS A 14 15.53 -10.33 -10.82
N LYS A 15 15.02 -9.28 -11.49
CA LYS A 15 13.74 -8.67 -11.12
C LYS A 15 12.64 -9.70 -11.45
N LYS A 16 11.92 -10.16 -10.44
CA LYS A 16 10.78 -11.07 -10.61
C LYS A 16 9.64 -10.30 -11.30
N PRO A 17 8.99 -10.85 -12.32
CA PRO A 17 7.75 -10.28 -12.85
C PRO A 17 6.65 -10.47 -11.78
N HIS A 18 6.05 -9.36 -11.35
CA HIS A 18 4.88 -9.39 -10.46
C HIS A 18 3.65 -9.82 -11.29
N ASN A 19 3.56 -11.14 -11.56
CA ASN A 19 2.32 -11.75 -12.02
C ASN A 19 1.41 -11.92 -10.80
N GLY A 20 0.33 -11.14 -10.75
CA GLY A 20 -0.65 -11.18 -9.67
C GLY A 20 -1.99 -10.64 -10.12
N LEU A 21 -2.54 -11.21 -11.20
CA LEU A 21 -3.95 -11.03 -11.54
C LEU A 21 -4.78 -11.86 -10.53
N ARG A 22 -4.97 -11.31 -9.33
CA ARG A 22 -5.93 -11.79 -8.35
C ARG A 22 -6.99 -10.70 -8.21
N SER A 23 -8.24 -11.12 -8.15
CA SER A 23 -9.46 -10.33 -7.97
C SER A 23 -9.16 -8.93 -7.41
N GLN A 24 -9.41 -7.89 -8.20
CA GLN A 24 -9.21 -6.51 -7.76
C GLN A 24 -10.26 -6.19 -6.71
N GLU A 25 -10.00 -6.57 -5.47
CA GLU A 25 -10.72 -6.08 -4.32
C GLU A 25 -10.43 -4.57 -4.25
N ILE A 26 -11.49 -3.76 -4.28
CA ILE A 26 -11.40 -2.30 -4.24
C ILE A 26 -11.88 -1.86 -2.87
N VAL A 27 -11.13 -0.98 -2.24
CA VAL A 27 -11.47 -0.37 -0.95
C VAL A 27 -11.85 1.07 -1.21
N LYS A 28 -13.03 1.47 -0.74
CA LYS A 28 -13.46 2.87 -0.79
C LYS A 28 -12.82 3.62 0.37
N TYR A 29 -12.10 4.68 0.06
CA TYR A 29 -11.53 5.61 1.02
C TYR A 29 -12.37 6.87 1.04
N ILE A 30 -12.77 7.31 2.22
CA ILE A 30 -13.61 8.48 2.44
C ILE A 30 -12.76 9.54 3.14
N CYS A 31 -12.70 10.73 2.56
CA CYS A 31 -12.05 11.86 3.20
C CYS A 31 -12.85 12.30 4.44
N LEU A 32 -12.16 12.45 5.57
CA LEU A 32 -12.78 12.91 6.82
C LEU A 32 -13.17 14.39 6.82
N GLN A 33 -12.62 15.19 5.90
CA GLN A 33 -12.88 16.63 5.81
C GLN A 33 -13.94 16.97 4.75
N CYS A 34 -13.74 16.55 3.50
CA CYS A 34 -14.65 16.90 2.39
C CYS A 34 -15.67 15.80 2.04
N SER A 35 -15.61 14.62 2.68
CA SER A 35 -16.46 13.46 2.36
C SER A 35 -16.31 12.89 0.95
N MET A 36 -15.25 13.24 0.23
CA MET A 36 -14.95 12.66 -1.08
C MET A 36 -14.61 11.17 -0.93
N THR A 37 -15.08 10.35 -1.87
CA THR A 37 -14.83 8.90 -1.89
C THR A 37 -13.91 8.53 -3.05
N GLU A 38 -12.81 7.86 -2.75
CA GLU A 38 -11.84 7.35 -3.73
C GLU A 38 -11.78 5.82 -3.70
N GLU A 39 -11.65 5.21 -4.86
CA GLU A 39 -11.61 3.77 -5.03
C GLU A 39 -10.16 3.30 -5.16
N ILE A 40 -9.60 2.78 -4.06
CA ILE A 40 -8.20 2.37 -3.99
C ILE A 40 -8.11 0.84 -4.06
N PRO A 41 -7.29 0.25 -4.93
CA PRO A 41 -7.12 -1.20 -4.99
C PRO A 41 -6.55 -1.74 -3.66
N LEU A 42 -7.16 -2.79 -3.11
CA LEU A 42 -6.72 -3.46 -1.89
C LEU A 42 -5.25 -3.92 -1.96
N ASN A 43 -4.77 -4.28 -3.15
CA ASN A 43 -3.38 -4.67 -3.33
C ASN A 43 -2.42 -3.50 -3.09
N VAL A 44 -2.81 -2.29 -3.49
CA VAL A 44 -2.04 -1.07 -3.18
C VAL A 44 -2.09 -0.83 -1.68
N VAL A 45 -3.30 -0.84 -1.08
CA VAL A 45 -3.49 -0.65 0.37
C VAL A 45 -2.62 -1.62 1.18
N ARG A 46 -2.69 -2.93 0.89
CA ARG A 46 -1.88 -3.95 1.57
C ARG A 46 -0.39 -3.78 1.34
N ASN A 47 0.01 -3.39 0.14
CA ASN A 47 1.42 -3.18 -0.15
C ASN A 47 1.97 -1.97 0.62
N PHE A 48 1.17 -0.92 0.80
CA PHE A 48 1.51 0.21 1.68
C PHE A 48 1.49 -0.21 3.15
N ASP A 49 0.48 -0.96 3.62
CA ASP A 49 0.38 -1.51 4.98
C ASP A 49 1.60 -2.36 5.38
N VAL A 50 2.19 -3.11 4.43
CA VAL A 50 3.38 -3.95 4.66
C VAL A 50 4.70 -3.18 4.50
N MET A 51 4.71 -2.13 3.67
CA MET A 51 5.90 -1.29 3.45
C MET A 51 6.04 -0.17 4.48
N ASP A 52 4.94 0.25 5.09
CA ASP A 52 4.93 1.23 6.15
C ASP A 52 5.41 0.54 7.44
N ASP A 53 6.58 0.94 7.94
CA ASP A 53 7.10 0.53 9.24
C ASP A 53 6.35 1.21 10.41
N GLY A 54 5.22 1.89 10.13
CA GLY A 54 4.33 2.53 11.09
C GLY A 54 3.55 1.57 12.00
N ASP A 55 2.65 2.13 12.80
CA ASP A 55 1.84 1.35 13.74
C ASP A 55 0.89 0.39 13.00
N PRO A 56 0.94 -0.93 13.27
CA PRO A 56 0.11 -1.92 12.58
C PRO A 56 -1.39 -1.80 12.90
N THR A 57 -1.74 -0.96 13.88
CA THR A 57 -3.11 -0.71 14.36
C THR A 57 -3.78 0.48 13.68
N VAL A 58 -3.12 1.13 12.72
CA VAL A 58 -3.67 2.27 11.98
C VAL A 58 -3.67 1.91 10.49
N PRO A 59 -4.78 2.16 9.76
CA PRO A 59 -4.78 1.87 8.35
C PRO A 59 -3.89 2.88 7.61
N PRO A 60 -3.30 2.50 6.46
CA PRO A 60 -2.55 3.43 5.64
C PRO A 60 -3.44 4.62 5.27
N GLN A 61 -2.96 5.82 5.61
CA GLN A 61 -3.67 7.07 5.35
C GLN A 61 -3.28 7.61 3.98
N PHE A 62 -4.28 7.88 3.16
CA PHE A 62 -4.11 8.59 1.89
C PHE A 62 -4.45 10.06 2.08
N SER A 63 -3.75 10.93 1.37
CA SER A 63 -4.06 12.36 1.33
C SER A 63 -5.11 12.61 0.24
N CYS A 64 -6.22 13.25 0.59
CA CYS A 64 -7.23 13.64 -0.39
C CYS A 64 -6.66 14.69 -1.36
N GLU A 65 -6.85 14.50 -2.67
CA GLU A 65 -6.33 15.44 -3.68
C GLU A 65 -7.00 16.81 -3.64
N GLU A 66 -8.24 16.91 -3.12
CA GLU A 66 -8.97 18.19 -3.10
C GLU A 66 -8.68 19.05 -1.87
N CYS A 67 -8.57 18.43 -0.67
CA CYS A 67 -8.40 19.17 0.58
C CYS A 67 -7.08 18.90 1.31
N GLY A 68 -6.30 17.91 0.87
CA GLY A 68 -5.10 17.44 1.57
C GLY A 68 -5.39 16.74 2.89
N GLY A 69 -6.68 16.50 3.20
CA GLY A 69 -7.11 15.84 4.42
C GLY A 69 -6.84 14.34 4.44
N GLY A 70 -6.76 13.77 5.64
CA GLY A 70 -6.63 12.32 5.82
C GLY A 70 -7.88 11.58 5.34
N MET A 71 -7.65 10.53 4.55
CA MET A 71 -8.69 9.62 4.10
C MET A 71 -8.68 8.33 4.92
N TYR A 72 -9.86 7.80 5.17
CA TYR A 72 -10.06 6.56 5.91
C TYR A 72 -10.83 5.54 5.08
N PRO A 73 -10.48 4.25 5.15
CA PRO A 73 -11.24 3.22 4.45
C PRO A 73 -12.64 3.07 5.05
N GLU A 74 -13.64 2.89 4.19
CA GLU A 74 -15.02 2.57 4.58
C GLU A 74 -15.04 1.24 5.36
N TYR A 75 -14.39 0.23 4.80
CA TYR A 75 -14.13 -1.06 5.43
C TYR A 75 -12.84 -1.68 4.84
N TYR A 76 -11.85 -1.92 5.69
CA TYR A 76 -10.60 -2.59 5.31
C TYR A 76 -10.17 -3.56 6.40
N LYS A 77 -9.69 -4.74 6.00
CA LYS A 77 -9.05 -5.68 6.92
C LYS A 77 -7.54 -5.68 6.67
N GLY A 78 -6.80 -5.15 7.64
CA GLY A 78 -5.35 -5.06 7.65
C GLY A 78 -4.68 -6.42 7.52
N VAL A 79 -3.41 -6.41 7.09
CA VAL A 79 -2.60 -7.64 6.99
C VAL A 79 -2.33 -8.23 8.38
N HIS A 80 -2.33 -7.37 9.41
CA HIS A 80 -2.12 -7.72 10.82
C HIS A 80 -3.37 -8.30 11.52
N GLY A 81 -4.53 -8.30 10.85
CA GLY A 81 -5.78 -8.82 11.39
C GLY A 81 -6.73 -7.74 11.93
N ASP A 82 -6.31 -6.49 11.93
CA ASP A 82 -7.12 -5.33 12.34
C ASP A 82 -8.22 -5.02 11.33
N GLU A 83 -9.41 -4.68 11.83
CA GLU A 83 -10.55 -4.24 11.03
C GLU A 83 -10.75 -2.75 11.18
N TYR A 84 -10.67 -2.05 10.05
CA TYR A 84 -10.81 -0.60 9.96
C TYR A 84 -12.17 -0.25 9.38
N LYS A 85 -12.93 0.58 10.10
CA LYS A 85 -14.27 1.03 9.72
C LYS A 85 -14.39 2.53 9.90
N ILE A 86 -14.83 3.23 8.85
CA ILE A 86 -15.08 4.69 8.91
C ILE A 86 -16.15 5.06 9.95
N GLY A 87 -17.09 4.14 10.23
CA GLY A 87 -18.22 4.38 11.13
C GLY A 87 -17.83 4.68 12.58
N ASP A 88 -16.68 4.18 13.03
CA ASP A 88 -16.17 4.47 14.39
C ASP A 88 -15.55 5.87 14.51
N VAL A 89 -15.12 6.46 13.39
CA VAL A 89 -14.44 7.76 13.35
C VAL A 89 -15.43 8.92 13.17
N ARG A 90 -16.58 8.71 12.51
CA ARG A 90 -17.52 9.77 12.10
C ARG A 90 -18.69 10.01 13.08
N LYS A 91 -18.48 9.83 14.39
CA LYS A 91 -19.53 10.03 15.42
C LYS A 91 -19.82 11.51 15.72
#